data_AF-A0A7Y8Y4V0-F1
#
_entry.id   AF-A0A7Y8Y4V0-F1
#
_cell.length_a   1.000
_cell.length_b   1.000
_cell.length_c   1.000
_cell.angle_alpha   90.00
_cell.angle_beta   90.00
_cell.angle_gamma   90.00
#
_symmetry.space_group_name_H-M   'P 1'
#
loop_
_entity.id
_entity.type
_entity.pdbx_description
1 polymer ?
#
loop_
_entity_poly.entity_id
_entity_poly.type
_entity_poly.pdbx_seq_one_letter_code
_entity_poly.pdbx_strand_id
1 'polypeptide(L)'
;MKKVLFTIAFIASVQFASAQTNDAAFRKDVLKVIQVSGATSQFDAAKKQVMAMVPAEKQAAFAIEFDATLPALYDKIVDIYIQTYTKEDLKAMLAFYDSPVGKKMAANAAPIMEKSMAAGKEWGQGLQTILMKYMN
;
A
#
# COMPACT_ATOMS: atom_id res chain seq x y z
N MET A 1 44.54 17.04 21.89
CA MET A 1 43.77 15.78 21.87
C MET A 1 42.29 15.97 22.22
N LYS A 2 41.93 16.60 23.36
CA LYS A 2 40.52 16.84 23.75
C LYS A 2 39.71 17.64 22.70
N LYS A 3 40.29 18.69 22.10
CA LYS A 3 39.62 19.50 21.07
C LYS A 3 39.36 18.74 19.76
N VAL A 4 40.25 17.82 19.39
CA VAL A 4 40.12 16.99 18.17
C VAL A 4 39.04 15.91 18.36
N LEU A 5 38.96 15.31 19.56
CA LEU A 5 37.89 14.38 19.92
C LEU A 5 36.51 15.03 19.91
N PHE A 6 36.40 16.29 20.36
CA PHE A 6 35.15 17.06 20.29
C PHE A 6 34.71 17.36 18.85
N THR A 7 35.64 17.71 17.96
CA THR A 7 35.32 17.97 16.54
C THR A 7 34.86 16.69 15.82
N ILE A 8 35.50 15.55 16.09
CA ILE A 8 35.10 14.25 15.49
C ILE A 8 33.73 13.81 16.03
N ALA A 9 33.48 13.96 17.34
CA ALA A 9 32.18 13.66 17.93
C ALA A 9 31.06 14.55 17.37
N PHE A 10 31.35 15.83 17.11
CA PHE A 10 30.39 16.77 16.52
C PHE A 10 30.07 16.40 15.06
N ILE A 11 31.07 16.08 14.24
CA ILE A 11 30.87 15.65 12.84
C ILE A 11 30.09 14.34 12.76
N ALA A 12 30.40 13.36 13.63
CA ALA A 12 29.66 12.12 13.71
C ALA A 12 28.18 12.36 14.06
N SER A 13 27.90 13.23 15.04
CA SER A 13 26.51 13.53 15.44
C SER A 13 25.66 14.15 14.32
N VAL A 14 26.27 14.96 13.44
CA VAL A 14 25.59 15.54 12.26
C VAL A 14 25.31 14.49 11.18
N GLN A 15 26.21 13.51 10.99
CA GLN A 15 26.01 12.42 10.04
C GLN A 15 24.93 11.44 10.49
N PHE A 16 24.87 11.07 11.78
CA PHE A 16 23.81 10.20 12.31
C PHE A 16 22.43 10.86 12.26
N ALA A 17 22.35 12.16 12.57
CA ALA A 17 21.09 12.91 12.48
C ALA A 17 20.57 12.98 11.03
N SER A 18 21.43 13.23 10.06
CA SER A 18 21.02 13.31 8.64
C SER A 18 20.62 11.94 8.07
N ALA A 19 21.29 10.86 8.45
CA ALA A 19 20.94 9.49 8.04
C ALA A 19 19.55 9.07 8.57
N GLN A 20 19.26 9.31 9.85
CA GLN A 20 17.98 8.95 10.47
C GLN A 20 16.81 9.75 9.88
N THR A 21 17.04 11.03 9.58
CA THR A 21 16.01 11.89 8.98
C THR A 21 15.68 11.49 7.53
N ASN A 22 16.71 11.11 6.76
CA ASN A 22 16.54 10.66 5.37
C ASN A 22 15.79 9.33 5.27
N ASP A 23 16.04 8.38 6.17
CA ASP A 23 15.32 7.11 6.16
C ASP A 23 13.86 7.27 6.59
N ALA A 24 13.55 8.13 7.56
CA ALA A 24 12.15 8.43 7.93
C ALA A 24 11.36 9.08 6.78
N ALA A 25 11.97 10.05 6.08
CA ALA A 25 11.36 10.67 4.91
C ALA A 25 11.14 9.66 3.78
N PHE A 26 12.13 8.80 3.53
CA PHE A 26 12.02 7.77 2.50
C PHE A 26 10.93 6.74 2.80
N ARG A 27 10.81 6.25 4.04
CA ARG A 27 9.72 5.34 4.44
C ARG A 27 8.35 5.95 4.19
N LYS A 28 8.19 7.26 4.42
CA LYS A 28 6.95 7.98 4.14
C LYS A 28 6.64 8.03 2.64
N ASP A 29 7.65 8.20 1.79
CA ASP A 29 7.48 8.17 0.33
C ASP A 29 7.06 6.77 -0.15
N VAL A 30 7.64 5.71 0.42
CA VAL A 30 7.25 4.33 0.13
C VAL A 30 5.81 4.06 0.56
N LEU A 31 5.42 4.51 1.75
CA LEU A 31 4.03 4.43 2.20
C LEU A 31 3.08 5.14 1.21
N LYS A 32 3.49 6.30 0.70
CA LYS A 32 2.70 7.03 -0.30
C LYS A 32 2.55 6.23 -1.58
N VAL A 33 3.61 5.57 -2.09
CA VAL A 33 3.53 4.66 -3.25
C VAL A 33 2.50 3.54 -2.99
N ILE A 34 2.55 2.91 -1.82
CA ILE A 34 1.60 1.85 -1.43
C ILE A 34 0.16 2.37 -1.44
N GLN A 35 -0.09 3.55 -0.86
CA GLN A 35 -1.42 4.16 -0.82
C GLN A 35 -1.95 4.52 -2.21
N VAL A 36 -1.12 5.15 -3.05
CA VAL A 36 -1.56 5.61 -4.39
C VAL A 36 -1.66 4.49 -5.41
N SER A 37 -0.96 3.37 -5.20
CA SER A 37 -1.07 2.18 -6.06
C SER A 37 -2.44 1.49 -6.00
N GLY A 38 -3.29 1.86 -5.04
CA GLY A 38 -4.57 1.20 -4.79
C GLY A 38 -4.45 -0.10 -4.00
N ALA A 39 -3.25 -0.51 -3.59
CA ALA A 39 -3.01 -1.69 -2.77
C ALA A 39 -3.70 -1.64 -1.40
N THR A 40 -4.12 -0.46 -0.92
CA THR A 40 -4.83 -0.31 0.36
C THR A 40 -6.34 -0.54 0.24
N SER A 41 -6.91 -0.48 -0.97
CA SER A 41 -8.35 -0.64 -1.20
C SER A 41 -8.88 -2.02 -0.77
N GLN A 42 -8.02 -3.05 -0.78
CA GLN A 42 -8.36 -4.38 -0.28
C GLN A 42 -8.60 -4.39 1.24
N PHE A 43 -7.90 -3.53 2.00
CA PHE A 43 -8.10 -3.42 3.44
C PHE A 43 -9.43 -2.75 3.76
N ASP A 44 -9.84 -1.76 2.96
CA ASP A 44 -11.16 -1.15 3.07
C ASP A 44 -12.28 -2.16 2.76
N ALA A 45 -12.09 -2.99 1.74
CA ALA A 45 -13.02 -4.07 1.41
C ALA A 45 -13.12 -5.09 2.55
N ALA A 46 -11.98 -5.51 3.12
CA ALA A 46 -11.94 -6.39 4.28
C ALA A 46 -12.63 -5.77 5.50
N LYS A 47 -12.37 -4.49 5.79
CA LYS A 47 -13.04 -3.73 6.85
C LYS A 47 -14.55 -3.76 6.70
N LYS A 48 -15.06 -3.47 5.49
CA LYS A 48 -16.50 -3.50 5.20
C LYS A 48 -17.11 -4.89 5.42
N GLN A 49 -16.42 -5.94 4.97
CA GLN A 49 -16.88 -7.31 5.13
C GLN A 49 -16.98 -7.72 6.60
N VAL A 50 -15.95 -7.43 7.40
CA VAL A 50 -15.96 -7.77 8.83
C VAL A 50 -16.95 -6.90 9.59
N MET A 51 -17.04 -5.60 9.26
CA MET A 51 -17.98 -4.67 9.89
C MET A 51 -19.45 -5.06 9.66
N ALA A 52 -19.78 -5.68 8.52
CA ALA A 52 -21.11 -6.21 8.26
C ALA A 52 -21.54 -7.32 9.26
N MET A 53 -20.58 -7.94 9.95
CA MET A 53 -20.82 -8.94 11.00
C MET A 53 -20.90 -8.32 12.40
N VAL A 54 -20.66 -7.01 12.54
CA VAL A 54 -20.66 -6.30 13.82
C VAL A 54 -22.04 -5.62 14.04
N PRO A 55 -22.65 -5.74 15.24
CA PRO A 55 -23.89 -5.03 15.56
C PRO A 55 -23.80 -3.53 15.28
N ALA A 56 -24.84 -2.93 14.73
CA ALA A 56 -24.83 -1.55 14.21
C ALA A 56 -24.35 -0.54 15.25
N GLU A 57 -24.79 -0.68 16.49
CA GLU A 57 -24.41 0.16 17.62
C GLU A 57 -22.93 0.06 18.03
N LYS A 58 -22.23 -0.99 17.59
CA LYS A 58 -20.80 -1.23 17.87
C LYS A 58 -19.88 -0.94 16.67
N GLN A 59 -20.44 -0.68 15.49
CA GLN A 59 -19.65 -0.51 14.27
C GLN A 59 -18.69 0.69 14.35
N ALA A 60 -19.10 1.79 15.00
CA ALA A 60 -18.24 2.96 15.17
C ALA A 60 -17.00 2.65 16.03
N ALA A 61 -17.19 1.96 17.17
CA ALA A 61 -16.07 1.55 18.03
C ALA A 61 -15.15 0.55 17.33
N PHE A 62 -15.74 -0.45 16.65
CA PHE A 62 -14.99 -1.41 15.85
C PHE A 62 -14.18 -0.72 14.74
N ALA A 63 -14.75 0.27 14.05
CA ALA A 63 -14.06 0.98 12.99
C ALA A 63 -12.80 1.68 13.49
N ILE A 64 -12.86 2.29 14.68
CA ILE A 64 -11.72 2.95 15.33
C ILE A 64 -10.64 1.93 15.67
N GLU A 65 -11.01 0.82 16.32
CA GLU A 65 -10.06 -0.23 16.68
C GLU A 65 -9.41 -0.87 15.45
N PHE A 66 -10.20 -1.14 14.41
CA PHE A 66 -9.70 -1.66 13.14
C PHE A 66 -8.68 -0.71 12.51
N ASP A 67 -9.01 0.58 12.41
CA ASP A 67 -8.11 1.58 11.82
C ASP A 67 -6.81 1.72 12.61
N ALA A 68 -6.85 1.55 13.94
CA ALA A 68 -5.66 1.53 14.78
C ALA A 68 -4.71 0.35 14.50
N THR A 69 -5.19 -0.72 13.85
CA THR A 69 -4.33 -1.85 13.44
C THR A 69 -3.55 -1.59 12.15
N LEU A 70 -4.03 -0.69 11.30
CA LEU A 70 -3.48 -0.44 9.96
C LEU A 70 -2.05 0.12 9.97
N PRO A 71 -1.64 1.04 10.87
CA PRO A 71 -0.28 1.56 10.89
C PRO A 71 0.79 0.46 10.99
N ALA A 72 0.61 -0.48 11.91
CA ALA A 72 1.57 -1.58 12.11
C ALA A 72 1.63 -2.53 10.90
N LEU A 73 0.50 -2.71 10.20
CA LEU A 73 0.47 -3.44 8.93
C LEU A 73 1.22 -2.68 7.83
N TYR A 74 0.96 -1.38 7.68
CA TYR A 74 1.63 -0.55 6.70
C TYR A 74 3.14 -0.50 6.90
N ASP A 75 3.62 -0.43 8.13
CA ASP A 75 5.06 -0.48 8.42
C ASP A 75 5.71 -1.77 7.89
N LYS A 76 5.06 -2.91 8.09
CA LYS A 76 5.54 -4.20 7.54
C LYS A 76 5.53 -4.22 6.01
N ILE A 77 4.51 -3.65 5.39
CA ILE A 77 4.43 -3.56 3.93
C ILE A 77 5.51 -2.63 3.38
N VAL A 78 5.77 -1.50 4.05
CA VAL A 78 6.88 -0.60 3.71
C VAL A 78 8.22 -1.35 3.75
N ASP A 79 8.46 -2.16 4.78
CA ASP A 79 9.68 -2.98 4.86
C ASP A 79 9.82 -3.93 3.68
N ILE A 80 8.73 -4.59 3.28
CA ILE A 80 8.72 -5.47 2.10
C ILE A 80 9.08 -4.69 0.83
N TYR A 81 8.51 -3.49 0.64
CA TYR A 81 8.82 -2.65 -0.52
C TYR A 81 10.30 -2.22 -0.53
N ILE A 82 10.84 -1.81 0.61
CA ILE A 82 12.25 -1.38 0.75
C ILE A 82 13.22 -2.55 0.50
N GLN A 83 12.84 -3.78 0.86
CA GLN A 83 13.64 -4.99 0.59
C GLN A 83 13.54 -5.45 -0.87
N THR A 84 12.47 -5.07 -1.57
CA THR A 84 12.18 -5.53 -2.94
C THR A 84 12.69 -4.56 -4.00
N TYR A 85 12.57 -3.26 -3.74
CA TYR A 85 12.84 -2.19 -4.72
C TYR A 85 13.99 -1.31 -4.27
N THR A 86 14.74 -0.79 -5.24
CA THR A 86 15.78 0.20 -4.96
C THR A 86 15.17 1.55 -4.59
N LYS A 87 15.98 2.44 -3.99
CA LYS A 87 15.52 3.81 -3.68
C LYS A 87 15.14 4.56 -4.95
N GLU A 88 15.84 4.30 -6.05
CA GLU A 88 15.60 4.87 -7.37
C GLU A 88 14.28 4.38 -7.96
N ASP A 89 13.98 3.08 -7.86
CA ASP A 89 12.70 2.51 -8.32
C ASP A 89 11.53 3.16 -7.60
N LEU A 90 11.60 3.27 -6.28
CA LEU A 90 10.52 3.83 -5.45
C LEU A 90 10.28 5.32 -5.75
N LYS A 91 11.35 6.08 -6.02
CA LYS A 91 11.22 7.46 -6.52
C LYS A 91 10.57 7.52 -7.89
N ALA A 92 10.96 6.63 -8.82
CA ALA A 92 10.37 6.56 -10.14
C ALA A 92 8.88 6.18 -10.10
N MET A 93 8.51 5.24 -9.23
CA MET A 93 7.11 4.88 -8.98
C MET A 93 6.30 6.08 -8.47
N LEU A 94 6.85 6.83 -7.51
CA LEU A 94 6.18 8.01 -6.97
C LEU A 94 5.96 9.07 -8.06
N ALA A 95 6.99 9.34 -8.88
CA ALA A 95 6.88 10.28 -10.00
C ALA A 95 5.84 9.82 -11.04
N PHE A 96 5.81 8.51 -11.33
CA PHE A 96 4.81 7.94 -12.22
C PHE A 96 3.39 8.12 -11.68
N TYR A 97 3.13 7.78 -10.40
CA TYR A 97 1.81 7.94 -9.80
C TYR A 97 1.38 9.40 -9.64
N ASP A 98 2.33 10.36 -9.62
CA ASP A 98 2.01 11.78 -9.61
C ASP A 98 1.70 12.36 -11.02
N SER A 99 2.09 11.64 -12.08
CA SER A 99 1.78 12.01 -13.46
C SER A 99 0.27 11.97 -13.76
N PRO A 100 -0.21 12.69 -14.79
CA PRO A 100 -1.62 12.63 -15.19
C PRO A 100 -2.13 11.21 -15.48
N VAL A 101 -1.30 10.38 -16.13
CA VAL A 101 -1.66 8.99 -16.43
C VAL A 101 -1.64 8.12 -15.17
N GLY A 102 -0.66 8.30 -14.28
CA GLY A 102 -0.59 7.56 -13.02
C GLY A 102 -1.77 7.85 -12.09
N LYS A 103 -2.15 9.13 -11.96
CA LYS A 103 -3.36 9.53 -11.23
C LYS A 103 -4.62 8.94 -11.84
N LYS A 104 -4.74 8.97 -13.17
CA LYS A 104 -5.86 8.35 -13.90
C LYS A 104 -5.89 6.84 -13.66
N MET A 105 -4.74 6.17 -13.66
CA MET A 105 -4.63 4.73 -13.42
C MET A 105 -5.08 4.37 -12.00
N ALA A 106 -4.57 5.08 -10.99
CA ALA A 106 -4.96 4.89 -9.59
C ALA A 106 -6.47 5.10 -9.36
N ALA A 107 -7.02 6.19 -9.90
CA ALA A 107 -8.45 6.50 -9.76
C ALA A 107 -9.37 5.48 -10.45
N ASN A 108 -8.91 4.84 -11.53
CA ASN A 108 -9.69 3.87 -12.29
C ASN A 108 -9.42 2.41 -11.89
N ALA A 109 -8.45 2.14 -11.00
CA ALA A 109 -8.07 0.77 -10.63
C ALA A 109 -9.26 -0.04 -10.06
N ALA A 110 -9.98 0.51 -9.07
CA ALA A 110 -11.14 -0.17 -8.48
C ALA A 110 -12.33 -0.31 -9.46
N PRO A 111 -12.75 0.73 -10.20
CA PRO A 111 -13.79 0.60 -11.23
C PRO A 111 -13.45 -0.40 -12.35
N ILE A 112 -12.18 -0.45 -12.78
CA ILE A 112 -11.72 -1.44 -13.76
C ILE A 112 -11.80 -2.84 -13.17
N MET A 113 -11.34 -3.05 -11.93
CA MET A 113 -11.41 -4.34 -11.26
C MET A 113 -12.87 -4.84 -11.17
N GLU A 114 -13.80 -3.97 -10.78
CA GLU A 114 -15.23 -4.30 -10.70
C GLU A 114 -15.79 -4.76 -12.06
N LYS A 115 -15.51 -4.00 -13.12
CA LYS A 115 -15.94 -4.34 -14.49
C LYS A 115 -15.29 -5.62 -15.00
N SER A 116 -14.00 -5.82 -14.71
CA SER A 116 -13.27 -7.03 -15.07
C SER A 116 -13.86 -8.27 -14.39
N MET A 117 -14.26 -8.18 -13.12
CA MET A 117 -14.95 -9.28 -12.44
C MET A 117 -16.30 -9.60 -13.09
N ALA A 118 -17.08 -8.59 -13.50
CA ALA A 118 -18.34 -8.82 -14.22
C ALA A 118 -18.12 -9.52 -15.56
N ALA A 119 -17.15 -9.07 -16.36
CA ALA A 119 -16.78 -9.72 -17.62
C ALA A 119 -16.28 -11.16 -17.41
N GLY A 120 -15.50 -11.41 -16.34
CA GLY A 120 -15.05 -12.75 -15.96
C GLY A 120 -16.21 -13.70 -15.61
N LYS A 121 -17.26 -13.20 -14.96
CA LYS A 121 -18.47 -13.98 -14.68
C LYS A 121 -19.20 -14.38 -15.96
N GLU A 122 -19.35 -13.46 -16.91
CA GLU A 122 -19.97 -13.73 -18.22
C GLU A 122 -19.17 -14.80 -19.00
N TRP A 123 -17.85 -14.65 -19.06
CA TRP A 123 -16.99 -15.66 -19.67
C TRP A 123 -17.11 -17.04 -18.99
N GLY A 124 -17.19 -17.07 -17.65
CA GLY A 124 -17.37 -18.30 -16.88
C GLY A 124 -18.69 -19.03 -17.17
N GLN A 125 -19.77 -18.30 -17.46
CA GLN A 125 -21.04 -18.91 -17.91
C GLN A 125 -20.89 -19.57 -19.29
N GLY A 126 -20.15 -18.94 -20.20
CA GLY A 126 -19.80 -19.54 -21.49
C GLY A 126 -18.99 -20.83 -21.34
N LEU A 127 -18.04 -20.86 -20.41
CA LEU A 127 -17.28 -22.07 -20.09
C LEU A 127 -18.14 -23.23 -19.61
N GLN A 128 -19.18 -22.98 -18.80
CA GLN A 128 -20.09 -24.06 -18.36
C GLN A 128 -20.77 -24.74 -19.54
N THR A 129 -21.14 -23.97 -20.56
CA THR A 129 -21.73 -24.50 -21.81
C THR A 129 -20.73 -25.38 -22.57
N ILE A 130 -19.46 -24.97 -22.61
CA ILE A 130 -18.39 -25.76 -23.22
C ILE A 130 -18.17 -27.05 -22.43
N LEU A 131 -18.07 -26.95 -21.09
CA LEU A 131 -17.84 -28.08 -20.20
C LEU A 131 -18.91 -29.17 -20.36
N MET A 132 -20.19 -28.78 -20.44
CA MET A 132 -21.31 -29.72 -20.65
C MET A 132 -21.19 -30.53 -21.94
N LYS A 133 -20.54 -30.02 -22.99
CA LYS A 133 -20.30 -30.77 -24.24
C LYS A 133 -19.32 -31.92 -24.09
N TYR A 134 -18.45 -31.88 -23.08
CA TYR A 134 -17.41 -32.88 -22.83
C TYR A 134 -17.72 -33.77 -21.63
N MET A 135 -18.79 -33.46 -20.88
CA MET A 135 -19.27 -34.28 -19.76
C MET A 135 -20.35 -35.29 -20.17
N ASN A 136 -20.82 -35.22 -21.41
CA ASN A 136 -21.79 -36.15 -22.01
C ASN A 136 -21.11 -37.01 -23.08
#